data_AF-A0A3M9Z6L5-F1
#
_entry.id   AF-A0A3M9Z6L5-F1
#
_cell.length_a   1.000
_cell.length_b   1.000
_cell.length_c   1.000
_cell.angle_alpha   90.00
_cell.angle_beta   90.00
_cell.angle_gamma   90.00
#
_symmetry.space_group_name_H-M   'P 1'
#
loop_
_entity.id
_entity.type
_entity.pdbx_description
1 polymer ?
#
loop_
_entity_poly.entity_id
_entity_poly.type
_entity_poly.pdbx_seq_one_letter_code
_entity_poly.pdbx_strand_id
1 'polypeptide(L)'
;MKRMQNERVRVTSRDARIYAFGDSLSDIGNIFTVTGNQSPPSPPYFSGRFSNGPVAIETLASRLGLAVRPETNFAIGGAKTGRENVGDTPAFRFGGLLDQIDRFVSTTGPRGANPKALYFVWIGGNDLLNQPNATSAAISQAVEDVRSAVTTLANLGAKNIVVVQNSNLGRTPFSLQTGLLNTLTNLTRDFNNRLQSALTPLERNSDLNIILSNLFPISEEIAQNPSEFGFSNVANSYLQGLLPTDPLADPNQFFFWDQVHPTTRGHTVFAGALQEDIINEITDDITRIGTRRDDVLVGYAGNDRLVGQAGRDALEGNRGGDTLLGGRGDDRLQGLQDDDLLAGGFGNDLLRGGAGSDQLFGQSGQDTLVGGNGIDFLSGGPGDDLLIGGGGCDLFSLRPRSGTDTIQDFDADGDLLFLPGQLTFDQLEIRQQGRDTVISIAETNQQLAILENVQSSSIDVSDFLGARSNRTLLDLADREQGGPLLDAIQAESLGLKNLLQTRRG
;
A
#
# COMPACT_ATOMS: atom_id res chain seq x y z
N MET A 1 -30.26 -22.95 -35.25
CA MET A 1 -30.21 -21.56 -34.77
C MET A 1 -30.65 -21.51 -33.31
N LYS A 2 -29.70 -21.49 -32.39
CA LYS A 2 -29.92 -21.09 -30.98
C LYS A 2 -28.77 -20.15 -30.63
N ARG A 3 -29.11 -18.90 -30.31
CA ARG A 3 -28.18 -17.85 -29.87
C ARG A 3 -27.56 -18.29 -28.54
N MET A 4 -26.25 -18.55 -28.53
CA MET A 4 -25.48 -18.51 -27.29
C MET A 4 -25.29 -17.05 -26.92
N GLN A 5 -25.85 -16.69 -25.76
CA GLN A 5 -25.63 -15.40 -25.13
C GLN A 5 -24.16 -15.31 -24.73
N ASN A 6 -23.55 -14.17 -25.06
CA ASN A 6 -22.26 -13.75 -24.56
C ASN A 6 -22.30 -13.68 -23.03
N GLU A 7 -21.71 -14.65 -22.34
CA GLU A 7 -21.19 -14.45 -21.00
C GLU A 7 -20.00 -13.49 -21.11
N ARG A 8 -20.31 -12.20 -21.03
CA ARG A 8 -19.33 -11.19 -20.63
C ARG A 8 -19.12 -11.35 -19.13
N VAL A 9 -18.25 -12.28 -18.74
CA VAL A 9 -17.59 -12.19 -17.44
C VAL A 9 -16.62 -11.01 -17.52
N ARG A 10 -17.12 -9.81 -17.20
CA ARG A 10 -16.29 -8.68 -16.80
C ARG A 10 -16.03 -8.87 -15.30
N VAL A 11 -14.93 -9.53 -14.95
CA VAL A 11 -14.32 -9.38 -13.63
C VAL A 11 -13.28 -8.28 -13.78
N THR A 12 -13.63 -7.10 -13.29
CA THR A 12 -12.71 -5.96 -13.14
C THR A 12 -12.94 -5.41 -11.73
N SER A 13 -12.01 -5.66 -10.81
CA SER A 13 -11.74 -4.90 -9.56
C SER A 13 -12.92 -4.33 -8.75
N ARG A 14 -14.06 -5.02 -8.64
CA ARG A 14 -15.27 -4.41 -8.05
C ARG A 14 -15.19 -4.10 -6.55
N ASP A 15 -14.30 -4.74 -5.81
CA ASP A 15 -14.39 -4.79 -4.35
C ASP A 15 -13.39 -3.88 -3.59
N ALA A 16 -12.28 -3.48 -4.22
CA ALA A 16 -11.32 -2.54 -3.64
C ALA A 16 -11.64 -1.11 -4.11
N ARG A 17 -12.22 -0.29 -3.23
CA ARG A 17 -12.60 1.11 -3.51
C ARG A 17 -12.31 1.99 -2.31
N ILE A 18 -12.15 3.27 -2.59
CA ILE A 18 -12.15 4.32 -1.58
C ILE A 18 -13.40 5.19 -1.72
N TYR A 19 -14.13 5.35 -0.63
CA TYR A 19 -15.25 6.28 -0.51
C TYR A 19 -14.79 7.46 0.33
N ALA A 20 -14.72 8.65 -0.25
CA ALA A 20 -14.19 9.84 0.42
C ALA A 20 -15.31 10.81 0.80
N PHE A 21 -15.25 11.31 2.04
CA PHE A 21 -16.14 12.30 2.61
C PHE A 21 -15.29 13.39 3.26
N GLY A 22 -15.74 14.64 3.19
CA GLY A 22 -14.95 15.73 3.72
C GLY A 22 -15.19 17.07 3.06
N ASP A 23 -14.21 17.94 3.18
CA ASP A 23 -14.22 19.30 2.65
C ASP A 23 -13.28 19.47 1.43
N SER A 24 -12.76 20.68 1.26
CA SER A 24 -11.85 21.06 0.18
C SER A 24 -10.54 20.27 0.16
N LEU A 25 -10.10 19.69 1.28
CA LEU A 25 -8.87 18.89 1.35
C LEU A 25 -9.00 17.52 0.66
N SER A 26 -10.23 17.07 0.41
CA SER A 26 -10.54 15.81 -0.27
C SER A 26 -11.41 15.97 -1.52
N ASP A 27 -11.84 17.19 -1.84
CA ASP A 27 -12.67 17.49 -3.00
C ASP A 27 -11.86 17.40 -4.31
N ILE A 28 -12.35 16.57 -5.25
CA ILE A 28 -11.75 16.35 -6.57
C ILE A 28 -12.47 17.10 -7.71
N GLY A 29 -13.23 18.15 -7.40
CA GLY A 29 -13.99 18.97 -8.36
C GLY A 29 -15.51 18.87 -8.24
N ASN A 30 -16.02 18.31 -7.13
CA ASN A 30 -17.43 18.24 -6.81
C ASN A 30 -18.02 19.63 -6.62
N ILE A 31 -17.41 20.50 -5.79
CA ILE A 31 -17.88 21.88 -5.63
C ILE A 31 -17.85 22.66 -6.94
N PHE A 32 -16.84 22.41 -7.78
CA PHE A 32 -16.67 23.06 -9.07
C PHE A 32 -17.82 22.71 -10.01
N THR A 33 -18.17 21.43 -10.08
CA THR A 33 -19.31 20.96 -10.88
C THR A 33 -20.62 21.55 -10.36
N VAL A 34 -20.86 21.52 -9.05
CA VAL A 34 -22.12 22.00 -8.45
C VAL A 34 -22.30 23.51 -8.61
N THR A 35 -21.22 24.29 -8.53
CA THR A 35 -21.25 25.76 -8.70
C THR A 35 -21.28 26.21 -10.18
N GLY A 36 -21.39 25.28 -11.13
CA GLY A 36 -21.37 25.62 -12.56
C GLY A 36 -20.00 26.12 -13.01
N ASN A 37 -18.93 25.47 -12.54
CA ASN A 37 -17.53 25.74 -12.85
C ASN A 37 -17.00 27.08 -12.29
N GLN A 38 -17.50 27.50 -11.12
CA GLN A 38 -17.16 28.82 -10.54
C GLN A 38 -16.22 28.76 -9.34
N SER A 39 -16.28 27.70 -8.53
CA SER A 39 -15.49 27.60 -7.29
C SER A 39 -14.81 26.23 -7.15
N PRO A 40 -13.51 26.15 -6.89
CA PRO A 40 -12.55 27.24 -7.02
C PRO A 40 -12.35 27.62 -8.50
N PRO A 41 -12.04 28.89 -8.81
CA PRO A 41 -11.78 29.30 -10.20
C PRO A 41 -10.57 28.56 -10.76
N SER A 42 -10.73 27.93 -11.93
CA SER A 42 -9.66 27.15 -12.58
C SER A 42 -9.36 27.75 -13.95
N PRO A 43 -8.18 28.39 -14.16
CA PRO A 43 -7.04 28.65 -13.25
C PRO A 43 -7.30 29.75 -12.18
N PRO A 44 -6.44 29.89 -11.12
CA PRO A 44 -5.15 29.23 -10.90
C PRO A 44 -5.23 27.85 -10.23
N TYR A 45 -6.42 27.43 -9.80
CA TYR A 45 -6.61 26.12 -9.19
C TYR A 45 -6.65 24.99 -10.24
N PHE A 46 -6.23 23.79 -9.84
CA PHE A 46 -6.12 22.65 -10.73
C PHE A 46 -7.47 21.93 -10.87
N SER A 47 -8.14 22.10 -12.01
CA SER A 47 -9.32 21.31 -12.39
C SER A 47 -10.37 21.20 -11.27
N GLY A 48 -10.67 22.31 -10.58
CA GLY A 48 -11.65 22.35 -9.49
C GLY A 48 -11.17 21.84 -8.12
N ARG A 49 -9.90 21.44 -7.95
CA ARG A 49 -9.30 21.13 -6.63
C ARG A 49 -8.87 22.43 -5.94
N PHE A 50 -8.95 22.50 -4.62
CA PHE A 50 -8.35 23.62 -3.85
C PHE A 50 -6.84 23.46 -3.71
N SER A 51 -6.13 23.19 -4.80
CA SER A 51 -4.69 23.08 -4.86
C SER A 51 -4.20 23.34 -6.30
N ASN A 52 -2.88 23.29 -6.50
CA ASN A 52 -2.25 23.36 -7.83
C ASN A 52 -2.07 22.00 -8.52
N GLY A 53 -2.62 20.93 -7.94
CA GLY A 53 -2.57 19.58 -8.49
C GLY A 53 -3.53 18.65 -7.75
N PRO A 54 -3.34 17.32 -7.87
CA PRO A 54 -4.10 16.33 -7.11
C PRO A 54 -4.03 16.58 -5.59
N VAL A 55 -5.15 16.32 -4.91
CA VAL A 55 -5.28 16.39 -3.45
C VAL A 55 -4.85 15.06 -2.79
N ALA A 56 -4.69 15.07 -1.47
CA ALA A 56 -4.08 13.96 -0.73
C ALA A 56 -4.79 12.62 -0.96
N ILE A 57 -6.12 12.61 -1.07
CA ILE A 57 -6.89 11.38 -1.31
C ILE A 57 -6.60 10.75 -2.67
N GLU A 58 -6.31 11.56 -3.71
CA GLU A 58 -5.95 11.07 -5.04
C GLU A 58 -4.58 10.39 -5.00
N THR A 59 -3.61 11.02 -4.33
CA THR A 59 -2.27 10.45 -4.12
C THR A 59 -2.31 9.21 -3.24
N LEU A 60 -3.03 9.25 -2.12
CA LEU A 60 -3.19 8.12 -1.20
C LEU A 60 -3.79 6.92 -1.92
N ALA A 61 -4.91 7.10 -2.63
CA ALA A 61 -5.54 6.02 -3.36
C ALA A 61 -4.59 5.41 -4.40
N SER A 62 -3.89 6.26 -5.17
CA SER A 62 -2.92 5.78 -6.16
C SER A 62 -1.82 4.94 -5.53
N ARG A 63 -1.32 5.32 -4.34
CA ARG A 63 -0.30 4.55 -3.62
C ARG A 63 -0.84 3.24 -3.06
N LEU A 64 -2.10 3.21 -2.68
CA LEU A 64 -2.78 1.98 -2.24
C LEU A 64 -3.30 1.11 -3.39
N GLY A 65 -3.00 1.43 -4.66
CA GLY A 65 -3.58 0.70 -5.80
C GLY A 65 -5.09 0.84 -5.94
N LEU A 66 -5.66 1.87 -5.34
CA LEU A 66 -7.07 2.22 -5.38
C LEU A 66 -7.31 3.36 -6.37
N ALA A 67 -8.53 3.42 -6.92
CA ALA A 67 -8.95 4.54 -7.75
C ALA A 67 -9.92 5.44 -6.99
N VAL A 68 -9.60 6.73 -6.87
CA VAL A 68 -10.62 7.75 -6.54
C VAL A 68 -11.42 8.04 -7.80
N ARG A 69 -12.75 8.04 -7.68
CA ARG A 69 -13.66 8.34 -8.79
C ARG A 69 -14.69 9.38 -8.36
N PRO A 70 -15.21 10.20 -9.28
CA PRO A 70 -16.30 11.13 -8.97
C PRO A 70 -17.50 10.43 -8.31
N GLU A 71 -17.82 9.21 -8.72
CA GLU A 71 -18.90 8.41 -8.14
C GLU A 71 -18.64 7.87 -6.72
N THR A 72 -17.40 7.92 -6.22
CA THR A 72 -17.05 7.46 -4.86
C THR A 72 -16.47 8.59 -3.98
N ASN A 73 -16.33 9.79 -4.51
CA ASN A 73 -15.92 10.96 -3.74
C ASN A 73 -17.14 11.87 -3.49
N PHE A 74 -17.54 11.98 -2.24
CA PHE A 74 -18.65 12.80 -1.78
C PHE A 74 -18.20 14.12 -1.14
N ALA A 75 -16.89 14.34 -0.99
CA ALA A 75 -16.33 15.53 -0.36
C ALA A 75 -16.69 16.80 -1.16
N ILE A 76 -16.94 17.89 -0.46
CA ILE A 76 -17.34 19.17 -1.07
C ILE A 76 -16.58 20.31 -0.40
N GLY A 77 -15.93 21.15 -1.19
CA GLY A 77 -15.32 22.39 -0.73
C GLY A 77 -16.25 23.21 0.17
N GLY A 78 -15.76 23.59 1.36
CA GLY A 78 -16.52 24.34 2.35
C GLY A 78 -17.43 23.51 3.26
N ALA A 79 -17.49 22.19 3.12
CA ALA A 79 -18.29 21.34 4.01
C ALA A 79 -17.90 21.51 5.49
N LYS A 80 -18.89 21.57 6.37
CA LYS A 80 -18.73 21.44 7.83
C LYS A 80 -19.05 20.03 8.30
N THR A 81 -18.80 19.71 9.57
CA THR A 81 -19.15 18.40 10.16
C THR A 81 -20.66 18.13 10.15
N GLY A 82 -21.48 19.18 10.28
CA GLY A 82 -22.93 19.11 10.26
C GLY A 82 -23.52 18.91 8.85
N ARG A 83 -24.67 19.54 8.60
CA ARG A 83 -25.33 19.51 7.27
C ARG A 83 -24.93 20.69 6.39
N GLU A 84 -24.38 21.73 7.00
CA GLU A 84 -24.13 23.02 6.39
C GLU A 84 -22.80 23.06 5.61
N ASN A 85 -22.71 24.02 4.69
CA ASN A 85 -21.48 24.37 3.98
C ASN A 85 -21.10 25.84 4.31
N VAL A 86 -19.83 26.21 4.17
CA VAL A 86 -19.34 27.57 4.28
C VAL A 86 -19.80 28.38 3.06
N GLY A 87 -20.56 29.44 3.31
CA GLY A 87 -21.17 30.25 2.25
C GLY A 87 -22.57 29.74 1.91
N ASP A 88 -23.54 30.11 2.76
CA ASP A 88 -24.97 29.88 2.55
C ASP A 88 -25.44 30.56 1.26
N THR A 89 -25.34 29.86 0.14
CA THR A 89 -26.05 30.24 -1.09
C THR A 89 -27.25 29.30 -1.28
N PRO A 90 -28.32 29.72 -1.99
CA PRO A 90 -29.50 28.88 -2.21
C PRO A 90 -29.21 27.53 -2.88
N ALA A 91 -28.07 27.38 -3.56
CA ALA A 91 -27.61 26.12 -4.14
C ALA A 91 -27.02 25.13 -3.12
N PHE A 92 -26.70 25.57 -1.90
CA PHE A 92 -25.88 24.85 -0.92
C PHE A 92 -26.49 24.77 0.48
N ARG A 93 -27.82 24.76 0.62
CA ARG A 93 -28.44 24.51 1.94
C ARG A 93 -28.02 23.16 2.57
N PHE A 94 -27.50 22.22 1.78
CA PHE A 94 -27.03 20.91 2.26
C PHE A 94 -25.76 20.51 1.51
N GLY A 95 -24.64 20.37 2.22
CA GLY A 95 -23.34 19.99 1.66
C GLY A 95 -22.26 19.63 2.69
N GLY A 96 -22.56 19.75 3.98
CA GLY A 96 -21.74 19.25 5.07
C GLY A 96 -21.69 17.72 5.14
N LEU A 97 -20.84 17.17 6.00
CA LEU A 97 -20.59 15.73 6.10
C LEU A 97 -21.88 14.90 6.27
N LEU A 98 -22.82 15.31 7.12
CA LEU A 98 -24.06 14.54 7.32
C LEU A 98 -24.92 14.46 6.04
N ASP A 99 -24.90 15.48 5.19
CA ASP A 99 -25.56 15.43 3.88
C ASP A 99 -24.81 14.52 2.90
N GLN A 100 -23.48 14.53 2.95
CA GLN A 100 -22.66 13.60 2.16
C GLN A 100 -22.96 12.13 2.51
N ILE A 101 -23.14 11.83 3.80
CA ILE A 101 -23.54 10.51 4.28
C ILE A 101 -24.94 10.13 3.80
N ASP A 102 -25.93 11.02 3.88
CA ASP A 102 -27.29 10.76 3.38
C ASP A 102 -27.31 10.46 1.87
N ARG A 103 -26.48 11.17 1.09
CA ARG A 103 -26.31 10.90 -0.33
C ARG A 103 -25.69 9.51 -0.55
N PHE A 104 -24.66 9.15 0.21
CA PHE A 104 -24.07 7.81 0.14
C PHE A 104 -25.06 6.70 0.50
N VAL A 105 -25.84 6.86 1.58
CA VAL A 105 -26.93 5.94 1.96
C VAL A 105 -27.91 5.76 0.79
N SER A 106 -28.28 6.87 0.13
CA SER A 106 -29.18 6.84 -1.02
C SER A 106 -28.57 6.10 -2.22
N THR A 107 -27.25 6.20 -2.44
CA THR A 107 -26.57 5.48 -3.53
C THR A 107 -26.39 3.98 -3.28
N THR A 108 -26.22 3.57 -2.02
CA THR A 108 -26.02 2.16 -1.66
C THR A 108 -27.34 1.40 -1.55
N GLY A 109 -28.40 2.07 -1.07
CA GLY A 109 -29.71 1.47 -0.89
C GLY A 109 -29.66 0.23 0.01
N PRO A 110 -30.44 -0.83 -0.28
CA PRO A 110 -30.49 -2.02 0.57
C PRO A 110 -29.21 -2.87 0.55
N ARG A 111 -28.25 -2.57 -0.33
CA ARG A 111 -26.98 -3.31 -0.40
C ARG A 111 -26.03 -2.93 0.73
N GLY A 112 -26.21 -1.76 1.34
CA GLY A 112 -25.30 -1.24 2.35
C GLY A 112 -23.91 -0.90 1.79
N ALA A 113 -23.00 -0.66 2.73
CA ALA A 113 -21.60 -0.40 2.48
C ALA A 113 -20.86 -1.69 2.09
N ASN A 114 -19.89 -1.57 1.20
CA ASN A 114 -18.97 -2.66 0.90
C ASN A 114 -17.99 -2.82 2.08
N PRO A 115 -17.92 -3.98 2.75
CA PRO A 115 -17.02 -4.20 3.88
C PRO A 115 -15.53 -4.15 3.48
N LYS A 116 -15.19 -4.46 2.22
CA LYS A 116 -13.81 -4.45 1.71
C LYS A 116 -13.33 -3.07 1.22
N ALA A 117 -14.19 -2.05 1.26
CA ALA A 117 -13.83 -0.70 0.84
C ALA A 117 -13.26 0.11 2.00
N LEU A 118 -12.40 1.07 1.67
CA LEU A 118 -11.89 2.07 2.60
C LEU A 118 -12.84 3.27 2.61
N TYR A 119 -13.28 3.70 3.79
CA TYR A 119 -14.13 4.87 3.98
C TYR A 119 -13.30 5.98 4.62
N PHE A 120 -13.00 7.01 3.85
CA PHE A 120 -12.10 8.09 4.25
C PHE A 120 -12.90 9.34 4.62
N VAL A 121 -12.74 9.81 5.86
CA VAL A 121 -13.43 10.99 6.39
C VAL A 121 -12.40 12.01 6.85
N TRP A 122 -12.35 13.17 6.18
CA TRP A 122 -11.48 14.29 6.59
C TRP A 122 -12.28 15.59 6.62
N ILE A 123 -12.58 16.08 7.82
CA ILE A 123 -13.50 17.20 8.04
C ILE A 123 -13.18 17.97 9.33
N GLY A 124 -13.80 19.13 9.51
CA GLY A 124 -13.79 19.92 10.74
C GLY A 124 -12.92 21.17 10.65
N GLY A 125 -12.08 21.28 9.61
CA GLY A 125 -11.29 22.49 9.36
C GLY A 125 -12.18 23.73 9.24
N ASN A 126 -13.29 23.63 8.51
CA ASN A 126 -14.24 24.72 8.33
C ASN A 126 -14.99 25.12 9.61
N ASP A 127 -15.26 24.18 10.51
CA ASP A 127 -15.90 24.45 11.79
C ASP A 127 -14.99 25.28 12.70
N LEU A 128 -13.68 25.08 12.61
CA LEU A 128 -12.68 25.80 13.41
C LEU A 128 -12.22 27.11 12.77
N LEU A 129 -11.92 27.12 11.47
CA LEU A 129 -11.41 28.29 10.75
C LEU A 129 -12.43 29.44 10.69
N ASN A 130 -13.72 29.12 10.54
CA ASN A 130 -14.78 30.12 10.44
C ASN A 130 -15.35 30.55 11.80
N GLN A 131 -14.92 29.91 12.91
CA GLN A 131 -15.36 30.22 14.26
C GLN A 131 -14.17 30.21 15.24
N PRO A 132 -13.25 31.19 15.15
CA PRO A 132 -12.10 31.26 16.07
C PRO A 132 -12.49 31.50 17.55
N ASN A 133 -13.77 31.78 17.81
CA ASN A 133 -14.39 31.88 19.13
C ASN A 133 -15.37 30.73 19.43
N ALA A 134 -15.23 29.59 18.74
CA ALA A 134 -16.07 28.41 18.95
C ALA A 134 -16.12 28.02 20.43
N THR A 135 -17.33 27.78 20.92
CA THR A 135 -17.54 27.34 22.31
C THR A 135 -17.23 25.84 22.43
N SER A 136 -16.90 25.38 23.64
CA SER A 136 -16.75 23.94 23.93
C SER A 136 -17.97 23.11 23.51
N ALA A 137 -19.18 23.69 23.61
CA ALA A 137 -20.42 23.05 23.14
C ALA A 137 -20.45 22.90 21.61
N ALA A 138 -20.03 23.93 20.87
CA ALA A 138 -19.96 23.88 19.40
C ALA A 138 -18.94 22.84 18.92
N ILE A 139 -17.76 22.78 19.54
CA ILE A 139 -16.73 21.77 19.24
C ILE A 139 -17.27 20.36 19.54
N SER A 140 -17.95 20.19 20.68
CA SER A 140 -18.52 18.90 21.05
C SER A 140 -19.63 18.45 20.09
N GLN A 141 -20.44 19.39 19.59
CA GLN A 141 -21.43 19.09 18.55
C GLN A 141 -20.76 18.67 17.24
N ALA A 142 -19.74 19.41 16.79
CA ALA A 142 -19.01 19.06 15.56
C ALA A 142 -18.39 17.66 15.64
N VAL A 143 -17.83 17.30 16.80
CA VAL A 143 -17.31 15.94 17.05
C VAL A 143 -18.43 14.89 17.02
N GLU A 144 -19.59 15.18 17.62
CA GLU A 144 -20.74 14.27 17.61
C GLU A 144 -21.29 14.04 16.20
N ASP A 145 -21.27 15.05 15.33
CA ASP A 145 -21.67 14.90 13.94
C ASP A 145 -20.73 13.92 13.20
N VAL A 146 -19.41 14.02 13.41
CA VAL A 146 -18.44 13.06 12.85
C VAL A 146 -18.68 11.66 13.41
N ARG A 147 -18.91 11.53 14.73
CA ARG A 147 -19.24 10.24 15.36
C ARG A 147 -20.51 9.63 14.77
N SER A 148 -21.52 10.45 14.49
CA SER A 148 -22.78 10.02 13.87
C SER A 148 -22.57 9.53 12.43
N ALA A 149 -21.76 10.24 11.64
CA ALA A 149 -21.38 9.83 10.30
C ALA A 149 -20.68 8.46 10.30
N VAL A 150 -19.67 8.28 11.15
CA VAL A 150 -18.92 7.02 11.30
C VAL A 150 -19.85 5.89 11.75
N THR A 151 -20.71 6.14 12.73
CA THR A 151 -21.71 5.16 13.21
C THR A 151 -22.66 4.74 12.09
N THR A 152 -23.07 5.68 11.24
CA THR A 152 -23.94 5.39 10.09
C THR A 152 -23.24 4.51 9.06
N LEU A 153 -21.97 4.82 8.72
CA LEU A 153 -21.16 3.99 7.83
C LEU A 153 -20.99 2.56 8.39
N ALA A 154 -20.66 2.43 9.68
CA ALA A 154 -20.53 1.14 10.35
C ALA A 154 -21.84 0.33 10.32
N ASN A 155 -22.97 0.98 10.60
CA ASN A 155 -24.30 0.34 10.53
C ASN A 155 -24.69 -0.10 9.12
N LEU A 156 -24.15 0.55 8.08
CA LEU A 156 -24.33 0.12 6.69
C LEU A 156 -23.44 -1.07 6.33
N GLY A 157 -22.48 -1.46 7.18
CA GLY A 157 -21.56 -2.57 6.94
C GLY A 157 -20.15 -2.14 6.51
N ALA A 158 -19.79 -0.86 6.64
CA ALA A 158 -18.41 -0.44 6.46
C ALA A 158 -17.55 -1.07 7.57
N LYS A 159 -16.39 -1.62 7.20
CA LYS A 159 -15.45 -2.25 8.14
C LYS A 159 -14.18 -1.44 8.34
N ASN A 160 -13.68 -0.78 7.29
CA ASN A 160 -12.43 -0.02 7.33
C ASN A 160 -12.70 1.48 7.16
N ILE A 161 -12.74 2.23 8.26
CA ILE A 161 -13.07 3.66 8.28
C ILE A 161 -11.88 4.48 8.78
N VAL A 162 -11.29 5.27 7.90
CA VAL A 162 -10.24 6.24 8.23
C VAL A 162 -10.88 7.56 8.60
N VAL A 163 -10.59 8.06 9.79
CA VAL A 163 -10.99 9.40 10.23
C VAL A 163 -9.73 10.22 10.49
N VAL A 164 -9.54 11.25 9.67
CA VAL A 164 -8.36 12.10 9.73
C VAL A 164 -8.56 13.18 10.79
N GLN A 165 -7.70 13.16 11.82
CA GLN A 165 -7.59 14.27 12.75
C GLN A 165 -6.84 15.43 12.08
N ASN A 166 -7.33 16.65 12.30
CA ASN A 166 -6.88 17.82 11.56
C ASN A 166 -5.41 18.15 11.83
N SER A 167 -4.68 18.54 10.78
CA SER A 167 -3.37 19.20 10.91
C SER A 167 -3.50 20.48 11.73
N ASN A 168 -2.40 20.97 12.32
CA ASN A 168 -2.44 22.19 13.12
C ASN A 168 -2.85 23.42 12.29
N LEU A 169 -4.13 23.84 12.41
CA LEU A 169 -4.66 25.00 11.69
C LEU A 169 -4.02 26.31 12.13
N GLY A 170 -3.37 26.34 13.29
CA GLY A 170 -2.56 27.46 13.77
C GLY A 170 -1.29 27.71 12.94
N ARG A 171 -0.88 26.76 12.11
CA ARG A 171 0.27 26.88 11.19
C ARG A 171 -0.11 27.34 9.77
N THR A 172 -1.38 27.63 9.52
CA THR A 172 -1.82 28.14 8.21
C THR A 172 -1.37 29.59 7.99
N PRO A 173 -1.08 30.03 6.75
CA PRO A 173 -0.81 31.43 6.48
C PRO A 173 -1.91 32.37 7.00
N PHE A 174 -3.17 31.95 6.91
CA PHE A 174 -4.31 32.67 7.50
C PHE A 174 -4.14 32.94 8.99
N SER A 175 -3.85 31.90 9.79
CA SER A 175 -3.74 32.03 11.25
C SER A 175 -2.51 32.86 11.66
N LEU A 176 -1.42 32.75 10.90
CA LEU A 176 -0.21 33.53 11.14
C LEU A 176 -0.44 35.02 10.87
N GLN A 177 -1.08 35.36 9.74
CA GLN A 177 -1.34 36.75 9.35
C GLN A 177 -2.40 37.43 10.22
N THR A 178 -3.38 36.66 10.72
CA THR A 178 -4.45 37.19 11.59
C THR A 178 -4.12 37.13 13.08
N GLY A 179 -2.93 36.62 13.45
CA GLY A 179 -2.51 36.49 14.86
C GLY A 179 -3.26 35.41 15.64
N LEU A 180 -3.90 34.46 14.96
CA LEU A 180 -4.71 33.39 15.53
C LEU A 180 -3.96 32.08 15.75
N LEU A 181 -2.63 32.05 15.58
CA LEU A 181 -1.79 30.85 15.74
C LEU A 181 -2.15 30.05 17.00
N ASN A 182 -2.07 30.66 18.18
CA ASN A 182 -2.31 29.96 19.45
C ASN A 182 -3.77 29.52 19.59
N THR A 183 -4.72 30.37 19.17
CA THR A 183 -6.15 30.09 19.23
C THR A 183 -6.50 28.87 18.39
N LEU A 184 -6.12 28.86 17.11
CA LEU A 184 -6.42 27.76 16.21
C LEU A 184 -5.61 26.50 16.53
N THR A 185 -4.40 26.64 17.04
CA THR A 185 -3.63 25.49 17.58
C THR A 185 -4.39 24.79 18.71
N ASN A 186 -4.88 25.56 19.68
CA ASN A 186 -5.59 25.01 20.83
C ASN A 186 -6.96 24.44 20.44
N LEU A 187 -7.70 25.11 19.56
CA LEU A 187 -8.98 24.62 19.04
C LEU A 187 -8.80 23.31 18.26
N THR A 188 -7.79 23.24 17.39
CA THR A 188 -7.49 22.00 16.64
C THR A 188 -7.16 20.86 17.59
N ARG A 189 -6.33 21.11 18.60
CA ARG A 189 -5.97 20.09 19.59
C ARG A 189 -7.17 19.62 20.41
N ASP A 190 -8.03 20.54 20.87
CA ASP A 190 -9.24 20.19 21.62
C ASP A 190 -10.22 19.37 20.76
N PHE A 191 -10.45 19.78 19.50
CA PHE A 191 -11.27 19.01 18.56
C PHE A 191 -10.72 17.60 18.34
N ASN A 192 -9.42 17.47 18.01
CA ASN A 192 -8.78 16.18 17.75
C ASN A 192 -8.87 15.25 18.97
N ASN A 193 -8.58 15.74 20.17
CA ASN A 193 -8.64 14.94 21.41
C ASN A 193 -10.06 14.46 21.72
N ARG A 194 -11.06 15.32 21.53
CA ARG A 194 -12.48 14.96 21.70
C ARG A 194 -12.91 13.94 20.66
N LEU A 195 -12.49 14.12 19.41
CA LEU A 195 -12.79 13.20 18.31
C LEU A 195 -12.25 11.80 18.61
N GLN A 196 -10.99 11.69 19.04
CA GLN A 196 -10.41 10.41 19.47
C GLN A 196 -11.24 9.78 20.59
N SER A 197 -11.52 10.55 21.65
CA SER A 197 -12.31 10.08 22.79
C SER A 197 -13.72 9.60 22.40
N ALA A 198 -14.32 10.23 21.39
CA ALA A 198 -15.65 9.91 20.90
C ALA A 198 -15.69 8.65 20.02
N LEU A 199 -14.59 8.34 19.31
CA LEU A 199 -14.50 7.21 18.39
C LEU A 199 -13.92 5.94 19.03
N THR A 200 -13.03 6.05 20.03
CA THR A 200 -12.46 4.88 20.73
C THR A 200 -13.50 3.86 21.24
N PRO A 201 -14.69 4.24 21.74
CA PRO A 201 -15.69 3.25 22.16
C PRO A 201 -16.31 2.44 21.00
N LEU A 202 -16.26 2.95 19.77
CA LEU A 202 -16.80 2.27 18.59
C LEU A 202 -15.89 1.12 18.11
N GLU A 203 -14.57 1.24 18.29
CA GLU A 203 -13.60 0.18 17.97
C GLU A 203 -13.78 -1.06 18.85
N ARG A 204 -14.04 -0.88 20.15
CA ARG A 204 -14.00 -1.97 21.14
C ARG A 204 -15.14 -2.98 21.08
N ASN A 205 -16.07 -2.86 20.13
CA ASN A 205 -17.33 -3.60 20.11
C ASN A 205 -17.66 -4.32 18.79
N SER A 206 -16.76 -4.36 17.80
CA SER A 206 -17.11 -4.90 16.48
C SER A 206 -15.89 -5.28 15.64
N ASP A 207 -16.09 -6.08 14.58
CA ASP A 207 -15.13 -6.22 13.45
C ASP A 207 -14.99 -4.90 12.65
N LEU A 208 -15.04 -3.76 13.31
CA LEU A 208 -14.90 -2.43 12.72
C LEU A 208 -13.51 -1.91 13.03
N ASN A 209 -12.74 -1.64 11.99
CA ASN A 209 -11.50 -0.93 12.07
C ASN A 209 -11.73 0.57 11.86
N ILE A 210 -11.62 1.35 12.94
CA ILE A 210 -11.56 2.81 12.85
C ILE A 210 -10.11 3.21 12.97
N ILE A 211 -9.61 3.88 11.95
CA ILE A 211 -8.20 4.29 11.84
C ILE A 211 -8.16 5.78 12.09
N LEU A 212 -7.55 6.18 13.21
CA LEU A 212 -7.41 7.58 13.58
C LEU A 212 -6.05 8.10 13.13
N SER A 213 -5.99 8.61 11.90
CA SER A 213 -4.77 9.18 11.37
C SER A 213 -4.59 10.64 11.78
N ASN A 214 -3.47 10.97 12.42
CA ASN A 214 -3.25 12.27 13.04
C ASN A 214 -2.23 13.13 12.29
N LEU A 215 -2.72 14.14 11.57
CA LEU A 215 -1.85 15.07 10.84
C LEU A 215 -1.31 16.22 11.71
N PHE A 216 -1.70 16.32 12.98
CA PHE A 216 -1.22 17.40 13.85
C PHE A 216 0.31 17.35 14.07
N PRO A 217 0.93 16.22 14.47
CA PRO A 217 2.37 16.16 14.72
C PRO A 217 3.20 16.46 13.48
N ILE A 218 2.88 15.84 12.33
CA ILE A 218 3.62 16.06 11.09
C ILE A 218 3.54 17.51 10.61
N SER A 219 2.41 18.20 10.83
CA SER A 219 2.31 19.63 10.50
C SER A 219 3.17 20.53 11.40
N GLU A 220 3.42 20.15 12.66
CA GLU A 220 4.37 20.85 13.52
C GLU A 220 5.81 20.58 13.10
N GLU A 221 6.12 19.35 12.70
CA GLU A 221 7.45 18.97 12.24
C GLU A 221 7.84 19.69 10.94
N ILE A 222 6.92 19.75 9.96
CA ILE A 222 7.10 20.52 8.73
C ILE A 222 7.35 22.01 9.03
N ALA A 223 6.66 22.57 10.02
CA ALA A 223 6.83 23.96 10.41
C ALA A 223 8.21 24.22 11.07
N GLN A 224 8.77 23.22 11.76
CA GLN A 224 10.05 23.31 12.47
C GLN A 224 11.25 23.01 11.55
N ASN A 225 11.13 21.99 10.70
CA ASN A 225 12.20 21.43 9.87
C ASN A 225 11.80 21.36 8.38
N PRO A 226 11.40 22.47 7.74
CA PRO A 226 10.79 22.43 6.40
C PRO A 226 11.71 21.84 5.31
N SER A 227 13.04 21.99 5.45
CA SER A 227 14.01 21.46 4.50
C SER A 227 14.07 19.94 4.47
N GLU A 228 13.75 19.25 5.57
CA GLU A 228 13.70 17.77 5.62
C GLU A 228 12.57 17.23 4.73
N PHE A 229 11.53 18.03 4.53
CA PHE A 229 10.39 17.73 3.64
C PHE A 229 10.54 18.34 2.24
N GLY A 230 11.63 19.07 1.99
CA GLY A 230 11.92 19.73 0.71
C GLY A 230 11.18 21.05 0.50
N PHE A 231 10.76 21.74 1.57
CA PHE A 231 10.14 23.05 1.50
C PHE A 231 11.09 24.17 1.92
N SER A 232 10.96 25.32 1.27
CA SER A 232 11.59 26.57 1.69
C SER A 232 10.59 27.58 2.26
N ASN A 233 9.28 27.35 2.06
CA ASN A 233 8.22 28.23 2.56
C ASN A 233 7.05 27.44 3.13
N VAL A 234 6.87 27.52 4.45
CA VAL A 234 5.81 26.84 5.21
C VAL A 234 4.92 27.81 5.99
N ALA A 235 5.23 29.11 5.95
CA ALA A 235 4.50 30.15 6.68
C ALA A 235 3.69 31.07 5.77
N ASN A 236 4.07 31.18 4.49
CA ASN A 236 3.36 31.96 3.48
C ASN A 236 2.77 31.03 2.42
N SER A 237 1.73 31.51 1.75
CA SER A 237 1.14 30.86 0.59
C SER A 237 1.82 31.27 -0.70
N TYR A 238 1.77 30.38 -1.69
CA TYR A 238 2.21 30.70 -3.04
C TYR A 238 1.33 31.78 -3.67
N LEU A 239 0.01 31.70 -3.50
CA LEU A 239 -0.95 32.69 -3.98
C LEU A 239 -1.25 33.77 -2.94
N GLN A 240 -1.38 35.02 -3.41
CA GLN A 240 -2.06 36.12 -2.74
C GLN A 240 -3.34 36.46 -3.52
N GLY A 241 -4.49 36.00 -3.02
CA GLY A 241 -5.73 36.02 -3.79
C GLY A 241 -5.65 35.01 -4.95
N LEU A 242 -5.78 35.48 -6.20
CA LEU A 242 -5.69 34.64 -7.41
C LEU A 242 -4.35 34.77 -8.14
N LEU A 243 -3.39 35.52 -7.59
CA LEU A 243 -2.11 35.78 -8.24
C LEU A 243 -0.97 35.18 -7.42
N PRO A 244 0.09 34.64 -8.05
CA PRO A 244 1.31 34.26 -7.34
C PRO A 244 1.93 35.46 -6.61
N THR A 245 2.41 35.24 -5.39
CA THR A 245 3.20 36.22 -4.63
C THR A 245 4.50 36.54 -5.36
N ASP A 246 5.12 35.52 -5.97
CA ASP A 246 6.25 35.64 -6.90
C ASP A 246 6.05 34.65 -8.08
N PRO A 247 5.78 35.15 -9.31
CA PRO A 247 5.59 34.30 -10.48
C PRO A 247 6.81 33.46 -10.90
N LEU A 248 8.01 33.80 -10.43
CA LEU A 248 9.23 33.04 -10.72
C LEU A 248 9.53 31.95 -9.69
N ALA A 249 8.83 31.95 -8.56
CA ALA A 249 9.03 30.97 -7.51
C ALA A 249 8.49 29.59 -7.93
N ASP A 250 9.21 28.53 -7.54
CA ASP A 250 8.77 27.14 -7.72
C ASP A 250 7.69 26.79 -6.68
N PRO A 251 6.45 26.49 -7.08
CA PRO A 251 5.38 26.15 -6.15
C PRO A 251 5.65 24.87 -5.35
N ASN A 252 6.56 23.98 -5.78
CA ASN A 252 6.92 22.78 -5.02
C ASN A 252 7.76 23.10 -3.77
N GLN A 253 8.36 24.29 -3.69
CA GLN A 253 9.08 24.77 -2.51
C GLN A 253 8.14 25.36 -1.44
N PHE A 254 6.85 25.52 -1.76
CA PHE A 254 5.81 26.02 -0.86
C PHE A 254 4.94 24.87 -0.34
N PHE A 255 4.67 24.87 0.96
CA PHE A 255 3.69 23.95 1.53
C PHE A 255 2.26 24.39 1.23
N PHE A 256 1.99 25.70 1.27
CA PHE A 256 0.65 26.27 1.09
C PHE A 256 0.44 26.88 -0.30
N TRP A 257 -0.63 26.48 -0.97
CA TRP A 257 -1.05 27.06 -2.24
C TRP A 257 -1.75 28.40 -2.03
N ASP A 258 -2.73 28.42 -1.13
CA ASP A 258 -3.42 29.63 -0.69
C ASP A 258 -3.37 29.77 0.84
N GLN A 259 -4.23 30.61 1.43
CA GLN A 259 -4.15 30.93 2.86
C GLN A 259 -4.38 29.73 3.80
N VAL A 260 -4.97 28.63 3.33
CA VAL A 260 -5.28 27.46 4.16
C VAL A 260 -5.06 26.12 3.46
N HIS A 261 -5.03 26.07 2.13
CA HIS A 261 -4.89 24.82 1.39
C HIS A 261 -3.44 24.50 1.02
N PRO A 262 -3.00 23.24 1.18
CA PRO A 262 -1.68 22.82 0.74
C PRO A 262 -1.50 22.87 -0.78
N THR A 263 -0.25 22.97 -1.23
CA THR A 263 0.14 22.61 -2.60
C THR A 263 -0.02 21.11 -2.81
N THR A 264 0.01 20.65 -4.07
CA THR A 264 -0.01 19.21 -4.39
C THR A 264 1.18 18.47 -3.77
N ARG A 265 2.32 19.16 -3.61
CA ARG A 265 3.47 18.63 -2.87
C ARG A 265 3.16 18.50 -1.37
N GLY A 266 2.52 19.50 -0.75
CA GLY A 266 2.03 19.40 0.62
C GLY A 266 1.03 18.27 0.81
N HIS A 267 0.08 18.11 -0.11
CA HIS A 267 -0.86 16.98 -0.14
C HIS A 267 -0.14 15.62 -0.29
N THR A 268 0.95 15.56 -1.04
CA THR A 268 1.76 14.33 -1.19
C THR A 268 2.44 13.93 0.13
N VAL A 269 2.86 14.90 0.94
CA VAL A 269 3.41 14.64 2.29
C VAL A 269 2.31 14.12 3.22
N PHE A 270 1.15 14.76 3.24
CA PHE A 270 0.00 14.26 4.01
C PHE A 270 -0.45 12.87 3.55
N ALA A 271 -0.49 12.59 2.25
CA ALA A 271 -0.82 11.26 1.74
C ALA A 271 0.16 10.18 2.22
N GLY A 272 1.45 10.51 2.44
CA GLY A 272 2.43 9.60 3.02
C GLY A 272 2.13 9.27 4.48
N ALA A 273 1.91 10.29 5.32
CA ALA A 273 1.55 10.09 6.72
C ALA A 273 0.25 9.27 6.88
N LEU A 274 -0.77 9.59 6.07
CA LEU A 274 -2.03 8.84 6.06
C LEU A 274 -1.83 7.38 5.62
N GLN A 275 -0.99 7.14 4.61
CA GLN A 275 -0.71 5.80 4.10
C GLN A 275 -0.08 4.90 5.17
N GLU A 276 0.91 5.42 5.90
CA GLU A 276 1.58 4.67 6.97
C GLU A 276 0.58 4.25 8.06
N ASP A 277 -0.28 5.16 8.51
CA ASP A 277 -1.31 4.84 9.51
C ASP A 277 -2.27 3.75 8.98
N ILE A 278 -2.72 3.87 7.73
CA ILE A 278 -3.67 2.93 7.13
C ILE A 278 -3.09 1.54 6.97
N ILE A 279 -1.88 1.43 6.41
CA ILE A 279 -1.24 0.13 6.16
C ILE A 279 -0.96 -0.59 7.47
N ASN A 280 -0.51 0.14 8.51
CA ASN A 280 -0.17 -0.46 9.79
C ASN A 280 -1.39 -0.87 10.63
N GLU A 281 -2.53 -0.19 10.49
CA GLU A 281 -3.71 -0.43 11.32
C GLU A 281 -4.73 -1.40 10.71
N ILE A 282 -4.74 -1.62 9.39
CA ILE A 282 -5.62 -2.63 8.78
C ILE A 282 -4.98 -4.00 8.84
N THR A 283 -5.47 -4.87 9.73
CA THR A 283 -5.05 -6.28 9.82
C THR A 283 -5.98 -7.24 9.07
N ASP A 284 -6.93 -6.71 8.30
CA ASP A 284 -7.84 -7.52 7.50
C ASP A 284 -7.10 -8.12 6.30
N ASP A 285 -7.24 -9.43 6.10
CA ASP A 285 -6.78 -10.10 4.88
C ASP A 285 -7.56 -9.57 3.66
N ILE A 286 -6.84 -8.94 2.73
CA ILE A 286 -7.38 -8.43 1.47
C ILE A 286 -6.92 -9.27 0.29
N THR A 287 -7.78 -9.34 -0.73
CA THR A 287 -7.37 -9.83 -2.05
C THR A 287 -7.48 -8.70 -3.05
N ARG A 288 -6.35 -8.31 -3.63
CA ARG A 288 -6.28 -7.31 -4.70
C ARG A 288 -5.83 -7.96 -5.99
N ILE A 289 -6.58 -7.67 -7.04
CA ILE A 289 -6.28 -8.15 -8.38
C ILE A 289 -6.17 -6.93 -9.28
N GLY A 290 -4.96 -6.76 -9.83
CA GLY A 290 -4.61 -5.77 -10.83
C GLY A 290 -5.34 -5.99 -12.16
N THR A 291 -4.94 -5.19 -13.12
CA THR A 291 -5.48 -5.12 -14.47
C THR A 291 -4.56 -5.85 -15.43
N ARG A 292 -4.44 -5.39 -16.67
CA ARG A 292 -3.46 -5.94 -17.65
C ARG A 292 -2.45 -4.87 -18.06
N ARG A 293 -2.28 -3.88 -17.20
CA ARG A 293 -1.40 -2.73 -17.34
C ARG A 293 -0.56 -2.71 -16.09
N ASP A 294 0.48 -1.90 -16.10
CA ASP A 294 1.30 -1.63 -14.94
C ASP A 294 0.43 -1.12 -13.78
N ASP A 295 0.39 -1.91 -12.71
CA ASP A 295 -0.36 -1.65 -11.50
C ASP A 295 0.58 -1.51 -10.29
N VAL A 296 0.15 -0.71 -9.30
CA VAL A 296 0.77 -0.68 -7.98
C VAL A 296 -0.25 -1.29 -7.03
N LEU A 297 0.09 -2.39 -6.37
CA LEU A 297 -0.77 -3.05 -5.39
C LEU A 297 -0.02 -3.10 -4.07
N VAL A 298 -0.66 -2.63 -3.01
CA VAL A 298 -0.09 -2.63 -1.67
C VAL A 298 -1.03 -3.41 -0.75
N GLY A 299 -0.50 -4.26 0.10
CA GLY A 299 -1.23 -4.90 1.18
C GLY A 299 -1.42 -3.96 2.37
N TYR A 300 -1.95 -4.50 3.44
CA TYR A 300 -2.01 -3.90 4.76
C TYR A 300 -1.23 -4.80 5.73
N ALA A 301 -1.57 -4.81 7.01
CA ALA A 301 -0.89 -5.62 8.01
C ALA A 301 -1.49 -7.03 8.20
N GLY A 302 -2.45 -7.44 7.36
CA GLY A 302 -3.07 -8.77 7.37
C GLY A 302 -2.40 -9.72 6.37
N ASN A 303 -2.85 -10.98 6.31
CA ASN A 303 -2.30 -11.96 5.37
C ASN A 303 -2.97 -11.78 4.00
N ASP A 304 -2.34 -11.01 3.14
CA ASP A 304 -2.92 -10.50 1.92
C ASP A 304 -2.62 -11.36 0.70
N ARG A 305 -3.45 -11.19 -0.33
CA ARG A 305 -3.25 -11.79 -1.64
C ARG A 305 -3.27 -10.75 -2.74
N LEU A 306 -2.12 -10.47 -3.31
CA LEU A 306 -1.93 -9.48 -4.38
C LEU A 306 -1.64 -10.19 -5.71
N VAL A 307 -2.32 -9.80 -6.78
CA VAL A 307 -2.18 -10.42 -8.11
C VAL A 307 -2.10 -9.34 -9.19
N GLY A 308 -0.91 -9.12 -9.78
CA GLY A 308 -0.67 -8.10 -10.82
C GLY A 308 -1.34 -8.41 -12.16
N GLN A 309 -1.32 -9.70 -12.54
CA GLN A 309 -1.74 -10.27 -13.82
C GLN A 309 -0.77 -10.03 -14.97
N ALA A 310 -0.78 -8.85 -15.59
CA ALA A 310 0.04 -8.55 -16.74
C ALA A 310 0.35 -7.07 -16.77
N GLY A 311 1.55 -6.70 -17.20
CA GLY A 311 2.05 -5.33 -17.02
C GLY A 311 3.39 -5.41 -16.29
N ARG A 312 3.98 -4.25 -16.01
CA ARG A 312 5.09 -4.17 -15.05
C ARG A 312 4.52 -3.72 -13.73
N ASP A 313 4.24 -4.70 -12.87
CA ASP A 313 3.52 -4.48 -11.64
C ASP A 313 4.47 -4.28 -10.46
N ALA A 314 4.04 -3.49 -9.48
CA ALA A 314 4.72 -3.32 -8.21
C ALA A 314 3.79 -3.80 -7.08
N LEU A 315 4.16 -4.87 -6.41
CA LEU A 315 3.39 -5.51 -5.34
C LEU A 315 4.18 -5.40 -4.03
N GLU A 316 3.53 -4.94 -2.97
CA GLU A 316 4.12 -4.80 -1.63
C GLU A 316 3.17 -5.41 -0.59
N GLY A 317 3.62 -6.39 0.19
CA GLY A 317 2.85 -7.11 1.20
C GLY A 317 2.61 -6.27 2.44
N ASN A 318 3.70 -5.89 3.12
CA ASN A 318 3.78 -5.19 4.41
C ASN A 318 3.96 -6.12 5.61
N ARG A 319 2.93 -6.31 6.42
CA ARG A 319 3.01 -7.18 7.61
C ARG A 319 1.98 -8.29 7.42
N GLY A 320 2.24 -9.45 7.99
CA GLY A 320 1.44 -10.64 7.74
C GLY A 320 2.06 -11.51 6.65
N GLY A 321 1.72 -12.80 6.67
CA GLY A 321 2.23 -13.76 5.69
C GLY A 321 1.47 -13.63 4.37
N ASP A 322 2.04 -12.88 3.44
CA ASP A 322 1.39 -12.45 2.21
C ASP A 322 1.62 -13.42 1.05
N THR A 323 0.74 -13.35 0.05
CA THR A 323 0.90 -14.03 -1.24
C THR A 323 0.89 -13.02 -2.38
N LEU A 324 2.06 -12.82 -2.99
CA LEU A 324 2.28 -11.85 -4.07
C LEU A 324 2.52 -12.59 -5.38
N LEU A 325 1.70 -12.33 -6.39
CA LEU A 325 1.79 -12.95 -7.72
C LEU A 325 1.91 -11.86 -8.80
N GLY A 326 3.09 -11.72 -9.42
CA GLY A 326 3.34 -10.73 -10.48
C GLY A 326 2.54 -11.04 -11.75
N GLY A 327 2.87 -12.15 -12.38
CA GLY A 327 2.11 -12.71 -13.50
C GLY A 327 2.86 -12.63 -14.82
N ARG A 328 2.70 -11.57 -15.59
CA ARG A 328 3.34 -11.41 -16.91
C ARG A 328 3.90 -10.00 -17.06
N GLY A 329 5.19 -9.90 -17.24
CA GLY A 329 5.94 -8.68 -17.44
C GLY A 329 7.10 -8.65 -16.48
N ASP A 330 7.77 -7.50 -16.38
CA ASP A 330 8.93 -7.37 -15.50
C ASP A 330 8.42 -6.76 -14.18
N ASP A 331 8.13 -7.61 -13.21
CA ASP A 331 7.42 -7.26 -11.98
C ASP A 331 8.39 -7.01 -10.80
N ARG A 332 7.92 -6.24 -9.80
CA ARG A 332 8.62 -6.02 -8.53
C ARG A 332 7.72 -6.47 -7.40
N LEU A 333 8.15 -7.46 -6.64
CA LEU A 333 7.42 -8.02 -5.50
C LEU A 333 8.25 -7.83 -4.23
N GLN A 334 7.62 -7.35 -3.17
CA GLN A 334 8.25 -7.13 -1.88
C GLN A 334 7.34 -7.61 -0.75
N GLY A 335 7.76 -8.62 0.01
CA GLY A 335 7.02 -9.19 1.13
C GLY A 335 7.01 -8.26 2.36
N LEU A 336 8.21 -7.86 2.79
CA LEU A 336 8.54 -7.01 3.95
C LEU A 336 8.70 -7.76 5.28
N GLN A 337 7.63 -8.03 6.02
CA GLN A 337 7.67 -8.64 7.35
C GLN A 337 6.81 -9.91 7.35
N ASP A 338 7.23 -10.87 8.18
CA ASP A 338 6.59 -12.18 8.34
C ASP A 338 6.83 -13.10 7.13
N ASP A 339 6.30 -14.32 7.18
CA ASP A 339 6.63 -15.38 6.21
C ASP A 339 5.81 -15.25 4.92
N ASP A 340 6.43 -14.83 3.82
CA ASP A 340 5.76 -14.50 2.58
C ASP A 340 5.91 -15.54 1.45
N LEU A 341 4.97 -15.54 0.50
CA LEU A 341 5.06 -16.27 -0.76
C LEU A 341 5.05 -15.31 -1.94
N LEU A 342 6.18 -15.22 -2.65
CA LEU A 342 6.36 -14.39 -3.82
C LEU A 342 6.56 -15.25 -5.08
N ALA A 343 5.77 -14.99 -6.13
CA ALA A 343 5.96 -15.60 -7.45
C ALA A 343 5.98 -14.54 -8.55
N GLY A 344 7.12 -14.42 -9.25
CA GLY A 344 7.35 -13.46 -10.33
C GLY A 344 6.46 -13.74 -11.53
N GLY A 345 6.67 -14.87 -12.19
CA GLY A 345 5.81 -15.30 -13.30
C GLY A 345 6.55 -15.41 -14.61
N PHE A 346 6.15 -14.61 -15.59
CA PHE A 346 6.83 -14.53 -16.88
C PHE A 346 7.43 -13.15 -17.05
N GLY A 347 8.71 -13.06 -17.35
CA GLY A 347 9.42 -11.80 -17.53
C GLY A 347 10.59 -11.74 -16.53
N ASN A 348 11.34 -10.64 -16.54
CA ASN A 348 12.50 -10.53 -15.67
C ASN A 348 12.08 -9.82 -14.37
N ASP A 349 11.91 -10.60 -13.32
CA ASP A 349 11.28 -10.17 -12.09
C ASP A 349 12.29 -9.85 -10.99
N LEU A 350 11.90 -8.95 -10.08
CA LEU A 350 12.64 -8.67 -8.84
C LEU A 350 11.76 -9.05 -7.65
N LEU A 351 12.18 -10.06 -6.90
CA LEU A 351 11.51 -10.55 -5.69
C LEU A 351 12.37 -10.26 -4.47
N ARG A 352 11.75 -9.71 -3.42
CA ARG A 352 12.37 -9.46 -2.12
C ARG A 352 11.46 -10.00 -1.03
N GLY A 353 11.88 -11.02 -0.31
CA GLY A 353 11.14 -11.59 0.83
C GLY A 353 11.05 -10.57 1.95
N GLY A 354 12.15 -10.33 2.65
CA GLY A 354 12.24 -9.30 3.67
C GLY A 354 12.72 -9.88 4.99
N ALA A 355 11.86 -9.91 6.00
CA ALA A 355 12.15 -10.54 7.28
C ALA A 355 11.10 -11.60 7.54
N GLY A 356 11.51 -12.85 7.72
CA GLY A 356 10.59 -13.98 7.77
C GLY A 356 11.22 -15.18 7.08
N SER A 357 10.51 -16.30 7.08
CA SER A 357 10.87 -17.47 6.28
C SER A 357 10.11 -17.45 4.96
N ASP A 358 10.72 -16.87 3.93
CA ASP A 358 10.04 -16.54 2.69
C ASP A 358 10.18 -17.63 1.62
N GLN A 359 9.20 -17.71 0.73
CA GLN A 359 9.21 -18.59 -0.44
C GLN A 359 9.21 -17.75 -1.73
N LEU A 360 10.34 -17.75 -2.44
CA LEU A 360 10.54 -16.95 -3.65
C LEU A 360 10.66 -17.84 -4.89
N PHE A 361 9.77 -17.62 -5.84
CA PHE A 361 9.74 -18.31 -7.13
C PHE A 361 9.85 -17.29 -8.28
N GLY A 362 11.01 -17.19 -8.94
CA GLY A 362 11.18 -16.31 -10.11
C GLY A 362 10.28 -16.74 -11.27
N GLN A 363 10.29 -18.05 -11.53
CA GLN A 363 9.63 -18.71 -12.65
C GLN A 363 10.36 -18.46 -13.98
N SER A 364 9.73 -17.86 -14.99
CA SER A 364 10.32 -17.80 -16.34
C SER A 364 10.87 -16.41 -16.64
N GLY A 365 12.18 -16.30 -16.83
CA GLY A 365 12.85 -15.04 -17.13
C GLY A 365 14.22 -14.99 -16.47
N GLN A 366 14.95 -13.89 -16.62
CA GLN A 366 16.16 -13.66 -15.82
C GLN A 366 15.77 -12.87 -14.59
N ASP A 367 15.62 -13.58 -13.48
CA ASP A 367 15.05 -13.05 -12.25
C ASP A 367 16.13 -12.69 -11.23
N THR A 368 15.77 -11.81 -10.30
CA THR A 368 16.58 -11.51 -9.12
C THR A 368 15.75 -11.78 -7.87
N LEU A 369 16.17 -12.75 -7.07
CA LEU A 369 15.52 -13.16 -5.83
C LEU A 369 16.42 -12.80 -4.65
N VAL A 370 15.87 -12.09 -3.67
CA VAL A 370 16.54 -11.74 -2.43
C VAL A 370 15.66 -12.23 -1.27
N GLY A 371 16.12 -13.24 -0.52
CA GLY A 371 15.41 -13.79 0.63
C GLY A 371 15.26 -12.73 1.72
N GLY A 372 16.37 -12.41 2.40
CA GLY A 372 16.40 -11.34 3.39
C GLY A 372 16.91 -11.85 4.73
N ASN A 373 16.17 -11.64 5.82
CA ASN A 373 16.49 -12.26 7.11
C ASN A 373 15.50 -13.40 7.37
N GLY A 374 15.99 -14.52 7.87
CA GLY A 374 15.18 -15.69 8.18
C GLY A 374 15.62 -16.87 7.30
N ILE A 375 14.86 -17.95 7.32
CA ILE A 375 15.21 -19.17 6.55
C ILE A 375 14.39 -19.13 5.28
N ASP A 376 15.04 -18.83 4.15
CA ASP A 376 14.36 -18.59 2.89
C ASP A 376 14.48 -19.75 1.91
N PHE A 377 13.44 -19.96 1.10
CA PHE A 377 13.46 -20.86 -0.04
C PHE A 377 13.48 -20.07 -1.35
N LEU A 378 14.54 -20.25 -2.15
CA LEU A 378 14.74 -19.53 -3.40
C LEU A 378 14.77 -20.49 -4.59
N SER A 379 13.94 -20.19 -5.58
CA SER A 379 13.87 -20.93 -6.83
C SER A 379 13.75 -20.00 -8.03
N GLY A 380 14.85 -19.83 -8.76
CA GLY A 380 14.91 -19.01 -9.98
C GLY A 380 13.92 -19.51 -11.03
N GLY A 381 14.07 -20.75 -11.50
CA GLY A 381 13.19 -21.32 -12.53
C GLY A 381 13.87 -21.28 -13.88
N PRO A 382 13.15 -21.29 -15.02
CA PRO A 382 13.79 -21.13 -16.32
C PRO A 382 14.37 -19.74 -16.57
N GLY A 383 15.70 -19.64 -16.63
CA GLY A 383 16.48 -18.43 -16.86
C GLY A 383 17.88 -18.57 -16.28
N ASP A 384 18.72 -17.56 -16.53
CA ASP A 384 19.96 -17.41 -15.76
C ASP A 384 19.66 -16.39 -14.66
N ASP A 385 19.40 -16.90 -13.44
CA ASP A 385 18.87 -16.10 -12.34
C ASP A 385 19.94 -15.65 -11.35
N LEU A 386 19.67 -14.59 -10.59
CA LEU A 386 20.49 -14.15 -9.45
C LEU A 386 19.74 -14.44 -8.14
N LEU A 387 20.34 -15.27 -7.29
CA LEU A 387 19.78 -15.68 -6.01
C LEU A 387 20.68 -15.18 -4.86
N ILE A 388 20.06 -14.50 -3.90
CA ILE A 388 20.71 -13.95 -2.70
C ILE A 388 19.88 -14.41 -1.50
N GLY A 389 20.45 -15.29 -0.66
CA GLY A 389 19.74 -15.82 0.51
C GLY A 389 19.57 -14.75 1.59
N GLY A 390 20.68 -14.11 1.96
CA GLY A 390 20.74 -13.13 3.02
C GLY A 390 21.20 -13.73 4.34
N GLY A 391 20.47 -13.46 5.42
CA GLY A 391 20.82 -13.89 6.76
C GLY A 391 19.93 -15.04 7.21
N GLY A 392 20.49 -16.23 7.37
CA GLY A 392 19.73 -17.39 7.79
C GLY A 392 20.42 -18.67 7.38
N CYS A 393 19.66 -19.75 7.32
CA CYS A 393 20.07 -21.00 6.69
C CYS A 393 19.17 -21.24 5.49
N ASP A 394 19.60 -20.82 4.31
CA ASP A 394 18.72 -20.71 3.16
C ASP A 394 18.74 -21.96 2.28
N LEU A 395 17.71 -22.14 1.47
CA LEU A 395 17.54 -23.28 0.58
C LEU A 395 17.39 -22.84 -0.88
N PHE A 396 18.37 -23.18 -1.71
CA PHE A 396 18.39 -22.83 -3.13
C PHE A 396 18.05 -24.03 -4.02
N SER A 397 17.03 -23.92 -4.85
CA SER A 397 16.59 -25.01 -5.74
C SER A 397 17.34 -25.01 -7.08
N LEU A 398 18.11 -26.08 -7.34
CA LEU A 398 18.88 -26.27 -8.56
C LEU A 398 18.21 -27.24 -9.52
N ARG A 399 17.62 -26.72 -10.60
CA ARG A 399 16.84 -27.52 -11.55
C ARG A 399 17.61 -27.80 -12.85
N PRO A 400 17.59 -29.05 -13.34
CA PRO A 400 18.02 -29.32 -14.71
C PRO A 400 17.16 -28.54 -15.71
N ARG A 401 17.81 -27.94 -16.70
CA ARG A 401 17.20 -27.17 -17.82
C ARG A 401 16.48 -25.90 -17.39
N SER A 402 16.83 -25.38 -16.22
CA SER A 402 16.43 -24.06 -15.77
C SER A 402 17.33 -22.98 -16.36
N GLY A 403 18.64 -23.19 -16.36
CA GLY A 403 19.63 -22.24 -16.87
C GLY A 403 20.83 -22.36 -15.97
N THR A 404 21.65 -21.32 -15.90
CA THR A 404 22.79 -21.25 -14.97
C THR A 404 22.56 -20.14 -13.96
N ASP A 405 22.13 -20.52 -12.76
CA ASP A 405 21.84 -19.57 -11.69
C ASP A 405 23.13 -19.11 -11.01
N THR A 406 23.16 -17.87 -10.57
CA THR A 406 24.26 -17.32 -9.76
C THR A 406 23.79 -17.15 -8.33
N ILE A 407 24.45 -17.81 -7.39
CA ILE A 407 24.20 -17.67 -5.95
C ILE A 407 25.32 -16.85 -5.35
N GLN A 408 25.00 -15.68 -4.80
CA GLN A 408 26.01 -14.67 -4.45
C GLN A 408 26.64 -14.84 -3.06
N ASP A 409 25.87 -15.36 -2.10
CA ASP A 409 26.20 -15.33 -0.67
C ASP A 409 26.11 -16.68 0.03
N PHE A 410 26.16 -17.78 -0.74
CA PHE A 410 26.05 -19.15 -0.22
C PHE A 410 27.05 -19.42 0.91
N ASP A 411 26.55 -19.73 2.10
CA ASP A 411 27.31 -20.18 3.26
C ASP A 411 27.27 -21.71 3.38
N ALA A 412 28.37 -22.40 3.10
CA ALA A 412 28.43 -23.86 3.19
C ALA A 412 28.22 -24.41 4.63
N ASP A 413 28.38 -23.59 5.68
CA ASP A 413 28.11 -24.02 7.05
C ASP A 413 26.62 -23.85 7.44
N GLY A 414 25.85 -23.07 6.67
CA GLY A 414 24.47 -22.67 6.98
C GLY A 414 23.44 -23.08 5.93
N ASP A 415 23.73 -22.82 4.66
CA ASP A 415 22.82 -22.94 3.53
C ASP A 415 22.82 -24.33 2.92
N LEU A 416 21.79 -24.61 2.12
CA LEU A 416 21.58 -25.88 1.45
C LEU A 416 21.16 -25.69 -0.01
N LEU A 417 21.57 -26.66 -0.83
CA LEU A 417 21.20 -26.79 -2.23
C LEU A 417 20.18 -27.90 -2.40
N PHE A 418 18.96 -27.56 -2.83
CA PHE A 418 17.93 -28.53 -3.14
C PHE A 418 18.07 -29.06 -4.57
N LEU A 419 18.11 -30.38 -4.71
CA LEU A 419 18.10 -31.07 -6.01
C LEU A 419 16.73 -31.70 -6.27
N PRO A 420 15.77 -30.97 -6.87
CA PRO A 420 14.45 -31.53 -7.18
C PRO A 420 14.54 -32.69 -8.19
N GLY A 421 13.73 -33.73 -7.95
CA GLY A 421 13.57 -34.87 -8.87
C GLY A 421 14.52 -36.04 -8.59
N GLN A 422 15.11 -36.61 -9.65
CA GLN A 422 15.97 -37.81 -9.57
C GLN A 422 17.47 -37.51 -9.62
N LEU A 423 17.87 -36.24 -9.64
CA LEU A 423 19.27 -35.87 -9.64
C LEU A 423 19.89 -36.19 -8.28
N THR A 424 21.06 -36.83 -8.28
CA THR A 424 21.79 -37.17 -7.06
C THR A 424 23.16 -36.50 -7.03
N PHE A 425 23.73 -36.30 -5.85
CA PHE A 425 25.07 -35.73 -5.66
C PHE A 425 26.14 -36.40 -6.54
N ASP A 426 26.11 -37.74 -6.67
CA ASP A 426 27.08 -38.51 -7.48
C ASP A 426 27.02 -38.20 -8.99
N GLN A 427 25.96 -37.53 -9.46
CA GLN A 427 25.81 -37.11 -10.85
C GLN A 427 26.32 -35.68 -11.09
N LEU A 428 26.74 -34.99 -10.04
CA LEU A 428 27.24 -33.63 -10.11
C LEU A 428 28.75 -33.63 -10.34
N GLU A 429 29.18 -32.61 -11.07
CA GLU A 429 30.57 -32.20 -11.18
C GLU A 429 30.70 -30.79 -10.62
N ILE A 430 31.47 -30.68 -9.54
CA ILE A 430 31.74 -29.45 -8.79
C ILE A 430 33.17 -29.03 -9.09
N ARG A 431 33.35 -27.87 -9.74
CA ARG A 431 34.65 -27.38 -10.18
C ARG A 431 34.89 -25.95 -9.74
N GLN A 432 36.08 -25.66 -9.23
CA GLN A 432 36.52 -24.29 -9.03
C GLN A 432 36.75 -23.58 -10.38
N GLN A 433 36.20 -22.38 -10.54
CA GLN A 433 36.47 -21.48 -11.65
C GLN A 433 36.87 -20.09 -11.11
N GLY A 434 38.17 -19.82 -11.09
CA GLY A 434 38.68 -18.58 -10.48
C GLY A 434 38.41 -18.57 -8.98
N ARG A 435 37.56 -17.65 -8.53
CA ARG A 435 37.10 -17.51 -7.13
C ARG A 435 35.76 -18.18 -6.86
N ASP A 436 35.08 -18.61 -7.91
CA ASP A 436 33.70 -19.11 -7.86
C ASP A 436 33.68 -20.63 -8.02
N THR A 437 32.61 -21.27 -7.56
CA THR A 437 32.40 -22.72 -7.72
C THR A 437 31.28 -22.98 -8.71
N VAL A 438 31.54 -23.79 -9.74
CA VAL A 438 30.55 -24.18 -10.74
C VAL A 438 30.04 -25.58 -10.44
N ILE A 439 28.73 -25.72 -10.35
CA ILE A 439 28.03 -27.00 -10.20
C ILE A 439 27.39 -27.36 -11.55
N SER A 440 27.69 -28.55 -12.04
CA SER A 440 27.19 -29.03 -13.33
C SER A 440 26.79 -30.50 -13.27
N ILE A 441 26.01 -30.97 -14.24
CA ILE A 441 25.68 -32.39 -14.40
C ILE A 441 26.82 -33.06 -15.19
N ALA A 442 27.53 -34.00 -14.57
CA ALA A 442 28.75 -34.61 -15.10
C ALA A 442 28.58 -35.23 -16.49
N GLU A 443 27.45 -35.91 -16.74
CA GLU A 443 27.21 -36.60 -18.02
C GLU A 443 26.95 -35.63 -19.19
N THR A 444 26.45 -34.44 -18.91
CA THR A 444 25.97 -33.51 -19.95
C THR A 444 26.77 -32.21 -20.03
N ASN A 445 27.61 -31.92 -19.02
CA ASN A 445 28.22 -30.61 -18.76
C ASN A 445 27.21 -29.47 -18.66
N GLN A 446 25.93 -29.77 -18.41
CA GLN A 446 24.94 -28.75 -18.13
C GLN A 446 25.27 -28.07 -16.81
N GLN A 447 25.54 -26.77 -16.82
CA GLN A 447 25.68 -25.98 -15.61
C GLN A 447 24.31 -25.81 -14.94
N LEU A 448 24.32 -25.87 -13.62
CA LEU A 448 23.14 -25.66 -12.76
C LEU A 448 23.29 -24.35 -12.00
N ALA A 449 24.47 -24.14 -11.39
CA ALA A 449 24.73 -22.94 -10.60
C ALA A 449 26.21 -22.54 -10.60
N ILE A 450 26.43 -21.26 -10.36
CA ILE A 450 27.70 -20.63 -10.00
C ILE A 450 27.54 -20.09 -8.58
N LEU A 451 28.33 -20.60 -7.63
CA LEU A 451 28.44 -20.05 -6.28
C LEU A 451 29.56 -19.01 -6.28
N GLU A 452 29.22 -17.72 -6.17
CA GLU A 452 30.21 -16.63 -6.20
C GLU A 452 31.09 -16.65 -4.95
N ASN A 453 32.40 -16.51 -5.13
CA ASN A 453 33.39 -16.45 -4.05
C ASN A 453 33.41 -17.66 -3.08
N VAL A 454 32.76 -18.78 -3.43
CA VAL A 454 32.79 -20.02 -2.65
C VAL A 454 33.91 -20.94 -3.14
N GLN A 455 34.64 -21.55 -2.20
CA GLN A 455 35.68 -22.53 -2.51
C GLN A 455 35.06 -23.90 -2.79
N SER A 456 35.42 -24.55 -3.90
CA SER A 456 34.80 -25.83 -4.25
C SER A 456 35.12 -26.95 -3.26
N SER A 457 36.18 -26.78 -2.46
CA SER A 457 36.58 -27.71 -1.41
C SER A 457 35.74 -27.60 -0.13
N SER A 458 34.96 -26.53 0.04
CA SER A 458 34.01 -26.41 1.16
C SER A 458 32.66 -27.05 0.85
N ILE A 459 32.46 -27.53 -0.38
CA ILE A 459 31.20 -28.13 -0.80
C ILE A 459 31.30 -29.66 -0.72
N ASP A 460 30.40 -30.27 0.03
CA ASP A 460 30.27 -31.73 0.15
C ASP A 460 28.81 -32.19 0.10
N VAL A 461 28.59 -33.51 0.26
CA VAL A 461 27.26 -34.12 0.15
C VAL A 461 26.26 -33.59 1.21
N SER A 462 26.75 -33.03 2.31
CA SER A 462 25.93 -32.52 3.41
C SER A 462 25.29 -31.17 3.11
N ASP A 463 25.77 -30.47 2.09
CA ASP A 463 25.21 -29.20 1.58
C ASP A 463 24.03 -29.43 0.64
N PHE A 464 23.72 -30.67 0.28
CA PHE A 464 22.66 -31.00 -0.67
C PHE A 464 21.48 -31.70 0.00
N LEU A 465 20.27 -31.31 -0.40
CA LEU A 465 19.02 -31.96 -0.03
C LEU A 465 18.37 -32.62 -1.27
N GLY A 466 18.03 -33.91 -1.18
CA GLY A 466 17.44 -34.66 -2.29
C GLY A 466 17.57 -36.18 -2.13
N ALA A 467 17.01 -36.96 -3.06
CA ALA A 467 16.63 -38.39 -2.88
C ALA A 467 17.72 -39.40 -2.46
N ARG A 468 18.99 -38.99 -2.28
CA ARG A 468 20.08 -39.81 -1.72
C ARG A 468 21.17 -39.03 -0.94
N SER A 469 20.93 -37.79 -0.49
CA SER A 469 21.85 -37.21 0.50
C SER A 469 21.61 -37.89 1.86
N ASN A 470 22.66 -38.02 2.69
CA ASN A 470 22.53 -38.60 4.04
C ASN A 470 21.68 -37.72 4.99
N ARG A 471 21.22 -36.55 4.54
CA ARG A 471 20.20 -35.74 5.21
C ARG A 471 18.85 -36.00 4.55
N THR A 472 17.93 -36.54 5.32
CA THR A 472 16.52 -36.66 4.96
C THR A 472 15.78 -35.35 5.25
N LEU A 473 14.61 -35.16 4.62
CA LEU A 473 13.67 -34.09 4.99
C LEU A 473 13.30 -34.14 6.49
N LEU A 474 13.43 -35.30 7.13
CA LEU A 474 13.20 -35.50 8.56
C LEU A 474 14.29 -34.85 9.43
N ASP A 475 15.54 -34.77 8.95
CA ASP A 475 16.67 -34.20 9.70
C ASP A 475 16.58 -32.66 9.80
N LEU A 476 15.78 -32.03 8.94
CA LEU A 476 15.40 -30.61 9.03
C LEU A 476 14.24 -30.40 10.01
N ALA A 477 13.24 -31.29 9.97
CA ALA A 477 12.06 -31.23 10.85
C ALA A 477 12.41 -31.26 12.35
N ASP A 478 13.47 -31.98 12.72
CA ASP A 478 13.97 -32.08 14.11
C ASP A 478 14.69 -30.82 14.60
N ARG A 479 15.09 -29.91 13.71
CA ARG A 479 15.55 -28.56 14.07
C ARG A 479 14.40 -27.54 14.16
N GLU A 480 13.22 -27.86 13.64
CA GLU A 480 12.25 -26.85 13.21
C GLU A 480 11.00 -26.64 14.07
N GLN A 481 10.58 -27.53 14.96
CA GLN A 481 9.16 -27.47 15.42
C GLN A 481 8.14 -27.30 14.24
N GLY A 482 8.42 -27.89 13.07
CA GLY A 482 7.46 -28.09 11.96
C GLY A 482 6.84 -26.83 11.33
N GLY A 483 7.63 -26.07 10.56
CA GLY A 483 7.21 -24.83 9.91
C GLY A 483 7.34 -24.80 8.35
N PRO A 484 7.56 -23.62 7.74
CA PRO A 484 7.40 -23.33 6.29
C PRO A 484 8.27 -24.12 5.30
N LEU A 485 9.47 -24.57 5.70
CA LEU A 485 10.42 -25.25 4.81
C LEU A 485 9.90 -26.63 4.34
N LEU A 486 9.22 -27.35 5.23
CA LEU A 486 8.55 -28.61 4.91
C LEU A 486 7.41 -28.41 3.91
N ASP A 487 6.65 -27.32 4.05
CA ASP A 487 5.56 -26.96 3.15
C ASP A 487 6.08 -26.51 1.78
N ALA A 488 7.20 -25.78 1.72
CA ALA A 488 7.86 -25.37 0.48
C ALA A 488 8.35 -26.59 -0.33
N ILE A 489 9.04 -27.53 0.34
CA ILE A 489 9.54 -28.75 -0.32
C ILE A 489 8.39 -29.70 -0.71
N GLN A 490 7.30 -29.75 0.09
CA GLN A 490 6.08 -30.45 -0.29
C GLN A 490 5.37 -29.80 -1.48
N ALA A 491 5.25 -28.48 -1.51
CA ALA A 491 4.65 -27.72 -2.61
C ALA A 491 5.43 -27.89 -3.92
N GLU A 492 6.77 -27.96 -3.84
CA GLU A 492 7.64 -28.23 -4.99
C GLU A 492 7.56 -29.70 -5.46
N SER A 493 7.52 -30.67 -4.53
CA SER A 493 7.37 -32.10 -4.88
C SER A 493 5.97 -32.46 -5.42
N LEU A 494 4.92 -31.73 -5.00
CA LEU A 494 3.56 -31.75 -5.57
C LEU A 494 3.40 -30.82 -6.79
N GLY A 495 4.48 -30.12 -7.15
CA GLY A 495 4.65 -29.06 -8.15
C GLY A 495 3.45 -28.74 -9.05
N LEU A 496 2.88 -27.55 -8.84
CA LEU A 496 2.17 -26.73 -9.84
C LEU A 496 0.84 -27.22 -10.44
N LYS A 497 0.36 -28.45 -10.21
CA LYS A 497 -0.94 -28.89 -10.78
C LYS A 497 -2.17 -28.28 -10.12
N ASN A 498 -2.09 -27.85 -8.86
CA ASN A 498 -3.24 -27.34 -8.11
C ASN A 498 -3.30 -25.81 -8.03
N LEU A 499 -2.16 -25.10 -7.94
CA LEU A 499 -2.17 -23.62 -7.89
C LEU A 499 -2.62 -22.95 -9.20
N LEU A 500 -2.51 -23.64 -10.35
CA LEU A 500 -2.98 -23.16 -11.65
C LEU A 500 -4.37 -23.73 -12.06
N GLN A 501 -5.02 -24.55 -11.21
CA GLN A 501 -6.31 -25.18 -11.52
C GLN A 501 -7.55 -24.32 -11.22
N THR A 502 -7.41 -23.04 -10.86
CA THR A 502 -8.54 -22.08 -10.93
C THR A 502 -8.93 -21.70 -12.37
N ARG A 503 -8.30 -22.29 -13.40
CA ARG A 503 -8.82 -22.33 -14.77
C ARG A 503 -9.43 -23.70 -15.13
N ARG A 504 -10.52 -24.06 -14.45
CA ARG A 504 -11.71 -24.75 -15.01
C ARG A 504 -12.71 -25.04 -13.88
N GLY A 505 -13.63 -24.11 -13.70
CA GLY A 505 -14.87 -24.23 -12.93
C GLY A 505 -15.78 -23.10 -13.35
#